data_AF-A0A1G8D3Z8-F1
#
_entry.id   AF-A0A1G8D3Z8-F1
#
_cell.length_a   1.000
_cell.length_b   1.000
_cell.length_c   1.000
_cell.angle_alpha   90.00
_cell.angle_beta   90.00
_cell.angle_gamma   90.00
#
_symmetry.space_group_name_H-M   'P 1'
#
loop_
_entity.id
_entity.type
_entity.pdbx_description
1 polymer ?
#
loop_
_entity_poly.entity_id
_entity_poly.type
_entity_poly.pdbx_seq_one_letter_code
_entity_poly.pdbx_strand_id
1 'polypeptide(L)'
;MFFESKVTEIYCMADDFCKEFTLQQEKHMVKDTTHKHRHKPNRMNDAEIMVVLILFHSGGFRCFKHYYKEYVCKHLIHLFPHRVSYNRFIELEKKSCCH
;
A
#
# COMPACT_ATOMS: atom_id res chain seq x y z
N MET A 1 11.20 10.57 13.42
CA MET A 1 10.87 9.16 13.67
C MET A 1 9.41 9.11 14.07
N PHE A 2 8.58 8.31 13.38
CA PHE A 2 7.16 8.22 13.71
C PHE A 2 6.95 7.38 14.97
N PHE A 3 6.00 7.79 15.81
CA PHE A 3 5.53 6.95 16.91
C PHE A 3 4.70 5.80 16.34
N GLU A 4 4.91 4.59 16.85
CA GLU A 4 4.23 3.38 16.39
C GLU A 4 2.71 3.54 16.43
N SER A 5 2.18 4.10 17.52
CA SER A 5 0.74 4.41 17.66
C SER A 5 0.20 5.28 16.53
N LYS A 6 0.99 6.26 16.06
CA LYS A 6 0.58 7.13 14.97
C LYS A 6 0.62 6.40 13.62
N VAL A 7 1.58 5.50 13.43
CA VAL A 7 1.62 4.65 12.24
C VAL A 7 0.42 3.71 12.21
N THR A 8 0.08 3.09 13.34
CA THR A 8 -1.11 2.23 13.46
C THR A 8 -2.39 3.00 13.16
N GLU A 9 -2.53 4.23 13.67
CA GLU A 9 -3.69 5.08 13.37
C GLU A 9 -3.82 5.37 11.86
N ILE A 10 -2.71 5.77 11.21
CA ILE A 10 -2.68 5.98 9.75
C ILE A 10 -3.03 4.69 9.01
N TYR A 11 -2.54 3.55 9.49
CA TYR A 11 -2.85 2.26 8.91
C TYR A 11 -4.33 1.94 8.97
N CYS A 12 -4.97 2.08 10.14
CA CYS A 12 -6.41 1.86 10.28
C CYS A 12 -7.22 2.75 9.34
N MET A 13 -6.88 4.04 9.25
CA MET A 13 -7.55 4.96 8.33
C MET A 13 -7.38 4.56 6.87
N ALA A 14 -6.18 4.12 6.47
CA ALA A 14 -5.92 3.67 5.10
C ALA A 14 -6.66 2.36 4.77
N ASP A 15 -6.72 1.42 5.71
CA ASP A 15 -7.42 0.14 5.54
C ASP A 15 -8.94 0.34 5.40
N ASP A 16 -9.54 1.19 6.25
CA ASP A 16 -10.95 1.55 6.15
C ASP A 16 -11.26 2.29 4.83
N PHE A 17 -10.39 3.21 4.43
CA PHE A 17 -10.50 3.90 3.14
C PHE A 17 -10.44 2.91 1.97
N CYS A 18 -9.47 1.99 1.94
CA CYS A 18 -9.33 1.01 0.87
C CYS A 18 -10.56 0.10 0.76
N LYS A 19 -11.11 -0.35 1.90
CA LYS A 19 -12.34 -1.16 1.90
C LYS A 19 -13.53 -0.42 1.29
N GLU A 20 -13.76 0.82 1.71
CA GLU A 20 -14.85 1.62 1.15
C GLU A 20 -14.60 1.93 -0.33
N PHE A 21 -13.37 2.27 -0.69
CA PHE A 21 -12.99 2.53 -2.07
C PHE A 21 -13.24 1.31 -2.97
N THR A 22 -12.85 0.10 -2.56
CA THR A 22 -13.13 -1.12 -3.31
C THR A 22 -14.63 -1.33 -3.52
N LEU A 23 -15.46 -1.12 -2.49
CA LEU A 23 -16.92 -1.23 -2.62
C LEU A 23 -17.49 -0.22 -3.63
N GLN A 24 -16.98 1.01 -3.64
CA GLN A 24 -17.41 2.02 -4.60
C GLN A 24 -16.90 1.71 -6.01
N GLN A 25 -15.67 1.24 -6.14
CA GLN A 25 -15.08 0.87 -7.42
C GLN A 25 -15.89 -0.28 -8.07
N GLU A 26 -16.21 -1.33 -7.33
CA GLU A 26 -17.01 -2.46 -7.82
C GLU A 26 -18.41 -2.05 -8.33
N LYS A 27 -19.03 -1.01 -7.73
CA LYS A 27 -20.33 -0.48 -8.17
C LYS A 27 -20.26 0.24 -9.51
N HIS A 28 -19.14 0.89 -9.81
CA HIS A 28 -19.00 1.77 -10.98
C HIS A 28 -18.17 1.13 -12.11
N MET A 29 -17.48 0.03 -11.86
CA MET A 29 -16.73 -0.69 -12.88
C MET A 29 -17.64 -1.50 -13.82
N VAL A 30 -17.43 -1.33 -15.13
CA VAL A 30 -18.03 -2.20 -16.14
C VAL A 30 -17.36 -3.58 -16.04
N LYS A 31 -18.16 -4.63 -15.85
CA LYS A 31 -17.64 -5.99 -15.80
C LYS A 31 -17.13 -6.39 -17.18
N ASP A 32 -15.83 -6.59 -17.31
CA ASP A 32 -15.27 -7.25 -18.49
C ASP A 32 -15.66 -8.73 -18.47
N THR A 33 -16.61 -9.10 -19.32
CA THR A 33 -17.10 -10.49 -19.46
C THR A 33 -16.23 -11.34 -20.39
N THR A 34 -15.25 -10.74 -21.07
CA THR A 34 -14.45 -11.38 -22.13
C THR A 34 -13.14 -11.97 -21.60
N HIS A 35 -12.53 -11.34 -20.58
CA HIS A 35 -11.29 -11.80 -19.98
C HIS A 35 -11.46 -12.12 -18.48
N LYS A 36 -11.25 -13.40 -18.11
CA LYS A 36 -11.16 -13.79 -16.71
C LYS A 36 -9.87 -13.25 -16.10
N HIS A 37 -9.95 -12.11 -15.42
CA HIS A 37 -8.84 -11.59 -14.63
C HIS A 37 -8.58 -12.46 -13.41
N ARG A 38 -7.31 -12.78 -13.17
CA ARG A 38 -6.90 -13.56 -11.99
C ARG A 38 -6.97 -12.69 -10.74
N HIS A 39 -7.99 -12.89 -9.91
CA HIS A 39 -8.19 -12.21 -8.63
C HIS A 39 -7.28 -12.77 -7.51
N LYS A 40 -5.97 -12.89 -7.76
CA LYS A 40 -5.04 -13.33 -6.73
C LYS A 40 -4.60 -12.11 -5.91
N PRO A 41 -4.87 -12.07 -4.59
CA PRO A 41 -4.43 -10.95 -3.77
C PRO A 41 -2.91 -10.83 -3.82
N ASN A 42 -2.43 -9.60 -3.92
CA ASN A 42 -1.00 -9.32 -3.82
C ASN A 42 -0.53 -9.61 -2.40
N ARG A 43 0.77 -9.91 -2.27
CA ARG A 43 1.38 -10.20 -0.97
C ARG A 43 1.36 -8.98 -0.04
N MET A 44 1.40 -7.78 -0.61
CA MET A 44 1.23 -6.51 0.08
C MET A 44 -0.04 -5.85 -0.46
N ASN A 45 -0.96 -5.46 0.42
CA ASN A 45 -2.27 -4.92 0.07
C ASN A 45 -2.21 -3.41 -0.22
N ASP A 46 -3.27 -2.85 -0.80
CA ASP A 46 -3.27 -1.44 -1.22
C ASP A 46 -3.16 -0.47 -0.03
N ALA A 47 -3.74 -0.81 1.12
CA ALA A 47 -3.61 -0.02 2.35
C ALA A 47 -2.15 0.04 2.82
N GLU A 48 -1.43 -1.07 2.82
CA GLU A 48 -0.01 -1.15 3.17
C GLU A 48 0.83 -0.28 2.22
N ILE A 49 0.55 -0.31 0.92
CA ILE A 49 1.19 0.57 -0.07
C ILE A 49 0.92 2.05 0.26
N MET A 50 -0.35 2.41 0.50
CA MET A 50 -0.74 3.78 0.84
C MET A 50 -0.05 4.28 2.10
N VAL A 51 0.01 3.48 3.17
CA VAL A 51 0.66 3.86 4.43
C VAL A 51 2.14 4.10 4.22
N VAL A 52 2.83 3.22 3.50
CA VAL A 52 4.26 3.39 3.19
C VAL A 52 4.51 4.71 2.44
N LEU A 53 3.64 5.08 1.50
CA LEU A 53 3.71 6.34 0.75
C LEU A 53 3.40 7.56 1.64
N ILE A 54 2.35 7.50 2.46
CA ILE A 54 1.97 8.59 3.39
C ILE A 54 3.12 8.88 4.36
N LEU A 55 3.73 7.83 4.93
CA LEU A 55 4.86 7.97 5.84
C LEU A 55 6.12 8.49 5.12
N PHE A 56 6.33 8.12 3.86
CA PHE A 56 7.43 8.65 3.04
C PHE A 56 7.30 10.17 2.88
N HIS A 57 6.12 10.62 2.42
CA HIS A 57 5.84 12.03 2.18
C HIS A 57 5.86 12.85 3.48
N SER A 58 5.25 12.32 4.54
CA SER A 58 5.19 12.99 5.85
C SER A 58 6.55 13.02 6.54
N GLY A 59 7.42 12.05 6.25
CA GLY A 59 8.74 11.92 6.87
C GLY A 59 9.82 12.78 6.23
N GLY A 60 9.53 13.47 5.11
CA GLY A 60 10.47 14.35 4.42
C GLY A 60 11.66 13.61 3.79
N PHE A 61 11.53 12.32 3.52
CA PHE A 61 12.60 11.53 2.90
C PHE A 61 12.80 11.94 1.44
N ARG A 62 14.07 12.09 1.01
CA ARG A 62 14.39 12.52 -0.36
C ARG A 62 14.38 11.37 -1.38
N CYS A 63 14.77 10.17 -0.97
CA CYS A 63 14.92 9.02 -1.86
C CYS A 63 14.03 7.87 -1.37
N PHE A 64 13.00 7.55 -2.15
CA PHE A 64 12.05 6.49 -1.81
C PHE A 64 12.72 5.12 -1.67
N LYS A 65 13.66 4.79 -2.57
CA LYS A 65 14.40 3.52 -2.51
C LYS A 65 15.17 3.33 -1.21
N HIS A 66 15.83 4.38 -0.74
CA HIS A 66 16.55 4.36 0.53
C HIS A 66 15.58 4.23 1.70
N TYR A 67 14.54 5.06 1.72
CA TYR A 67 13.47 5.00 2.73
C TYR A 67 12.87 3.59 2.86
N TYR A 68 12.47 2.98 1.75
CA TYR A 68 11.84 1.66 1.79
C TYR A 68 12.80 0.58 2.32
N LYS A 69 14.05 0.57 1.83
CA LYS A 69 15.03 -0.46 2.21
C LYS A 69 15.59 -0.30 3.62
N GLU A 70 15.86 0.93 4.02
CA GLU A 70 16.58 1.22 5.26
C GLU A 70 15.63 1.53 6.42
N TYR A 71 14.44 2.07 6.14
CA TYR A 71 13.46 2.37 7.18
C TYR A 71 12.35 1.33 7.26
N VAL A 72 11.56 1.17 6.21
CA VAL A 72 10.38 0.28 6.23
C VAL A 72 10.80 -1.18 6.46
N CYS A 73 11.77 -1.67 5.70
CA CYS A 73 12.21 -3.06 5.77
C CYS A 73 13.01 -3.42 7.03
N LYS A 74 13.51 -2.44 7.80
CA LYS A 74 14.33 -2.69 9.00
C LYS A 74 13.61 -2.32 10.30
N HIS A 75 12.83 -1.25 10.31
CA HIS A 75 12.21 -0.72 11.53
C HIS A 75 10.70 -0.97 11.60
N LEU A 76 10.00 -1.09 10.47
CA LEU A 76 8.55 -1.29 10.43
C LEU A 76 8.16 -2.75 10.16
N ILE A 77 9.03 -3.69 10.55
CA ILE A 77 8.91 -5.11 10.20
C ILE A 77 7.62 -5.74 10.74
N HIS A 78 7.23 -5.36 11.96
CA HIS A 78 6.05 -5.88 12.64
C HIS A 78 4.74 -5.36 12.04
N LEU A 79 4.75 -4.14 11.48
CA LEU A 79 3.58 -3.52 10.85
C LEU A 79 3.35 -4.05 9.43
N PHE A 80 4.40 -4.43 8.72
CA PHE A 80 4.32 -4.92 7.34
C PHE A 80 4.90 -6.34 7.23
N PRO A 81 4.31 -7.39 7.84
CA PRO A 81 4.91 -8.73 7.89
C PRO A 81 5.17 -9.36 6.51
N HIS A 82 4.51 -8.86 5.47
CA HIS A 82 4.55 -9.41 4.11
C HIS A 82 5.17 -8.47 3.06
N ARG A 83 6.18 -7.68 3.46
CA ARG A 83 6.97 -6.82 2.57
C ARG A 83 7.42 -7.53 1.29
N VAL A 84 7.37 -6.79 0.19
CA VAL A 84 7.89 -7.21 -1.12
C VAL A 84 9.25 -6.56 -1.41
N SER A 85 9.94 -7.01 -2.46
CA SER A 85 11.15 -6.32 -2.91
C SER A 85 10.81 -4.89 -3.38
N TYR A 86 11.80 -3.99 -3.36
CA TYR A 86 11.61 -2.61 -3.81
C TYR A 86 11.00 -2.53 -5.22
N ASN A 87 11.55 -3.28 -6.19
CA ASN A 87 11.02 -3.27 -7.56
C ASN A 87 9.57 -3.75 -7.60
N ARG A 88 9.25 -4.82 -6.85
CA ARG A 88 7.88 -5.30 -6.75
C ARG A 88 6.96 -4.27 -6.10
N PHE A 89 7.42 -3.54 -5.08
CA PHE A 89 6.65 -2.46 -4.48
C PHE A 89 6.26 -1.41 -5.53
N ILE A 90 7.22 -0.97 -6.36
CA ILE A 90 6.96 0.04 -7.42
C ILE A 90 5.98 -0.49 -8.48
N GLU A 91 6.04 -1.78 -8.81
CA GLU A 91 5.04 -2.38 -9.70
C GLU A 91 3.63 -2.38 -9.07
N LEU A 92 3.54 -2.60 -7.76
CA LEU A 92 2.27 -2.61 -7.03
C LEU A 92 1.71 -1.20 -6.88
N GLU A 93 2.53 -0.24 -6.47
CA GLU A 93 2.18 1.18 -6.35
C GLU A 93 1.50 1.72 -7.63
N LYS A 94 2.06 1.40 -8.80
CA LYS A 94 1.47 1.77 -10.10
C LYS A 94 0.11 1.13 -10.39
N LYS A 95 -0.19 -0.03 -9.79
CA LYS A 95 -1.46 -0.74 -9.95
C LYS A 95 -2.50 -0.30 -8.94
N SER A 96 -2.07 0.01 -7.72
CA SER A 96 -2.94 0.39 -6.60
C SER A 96 -3.54 1.78 -6.76
N CYS A 97 -2.83 2.74 -7.38
CA CYS A 97 -3.31 4.13 -7.52
C CYS A 97 -4.10 4.43 -8.80
N CYS A 98 -4.19 3.49 -9.76
CA CYS A 98 -4.85 3.70 -11.04
C CYS A 98 -5.70 2.49 -11.44
N HIS A 99 -6.99 2.52 -11.09
CA HIS A 99 -8.07 1.81 -11.79
C HIS A 99 -9.30 2.70 -11.85
#